data_AF-A0A368JUE5-F1
#
_entry.id   AF-A0A368JUE5-F1
#
_cell.length_a   1.000
_cell.length_b   1.000
_cell.length_c   1.000
_cell.angle_alpha   90.00
_cell.angle_beta   90.00
_cell.angle_gamma   90.00
#
_symmetry.space_group_name_H-M   'P 1'
#
loop_
_entity.id
_entity.type
_entity.pdbx_description
1 polymer ?
#
loop_
_entity_poly.entity_id
_entity_poly.type
_entity_poly.pdbx_seq_one_letter_code
_entity_poly.pdbx_strand_id
1 'polypeptide(L)'
;MEQQLFPSYLLARAALSEKSKNYRLGDGDGNVAVSFHNPGLNTSVRVEVGATPFSEAAVYEGILQEPDKNYEITPRIPWNFEKLRGLLQPTPVNFTVTTYINNEKVGHRTVVATMRSVNDCPYYWEDDETGTGDLDLNYMYVAYINEDDPVVDEVLSQALQTDIVDGFDGYQTGDKKRVDDQVFSIWYALQKRGIRYSSISTNSSTGISQNLYSQRIRTIDQTWNNRQANCVDGMVLMASVLRSIHIDPVLVLLADHCVLGYYRDAEHKDLACLETSMIGDVDLRKIMSVRRRKASRKLFTEARQRAQRHYRSSKDSFDKDPRYRFIVVADVRKSGIRPIGR
;
A
#
# COMPACT_ATOMS: atom_id res chain seq x y z
N MET A 1 -21.48 2.96 -8.34
CA MET A 1 -20.19 3.64 -8.04
C MET A 1 -20.11 3.85 -6.55
N GLU A 2 -19.18 3.17 -5.90
CA GLU A 2 -19.07 3.15 -4.45
C GLU A 2 -18.58 4.50 -3.93
N GLN A 3 -19.26 5.04 -2.91
CA GLN A 3 -18.98 6.37 -2.37
C GLN A 3 -17.88 6.29 -1.29
N GLN A 4 -16.75 5.67 -1.63
CA GLN A 4 -15.62 5.41 -0.73
C GLN A 4 -14.32 5.94 -1.34
N LEU A 5 -13.57 6.76 -0.60
CA LEU A 5 -12.28 7.29 -1.02
C LEU A 5 -11.19 6.84 -0.04
N PHE A 6 -10.05 6.41 -0.58
CA PHE A 6 -8.95 5.87 0.21
C PHE A 6 -7.77 6.85 0.19
N PRO A 7 -7.47 7.53 1.32
CA PRO A 7 -6.28 8.39 1.41
C PRO A 7 -5.01 7.66 1.00
N SER A 8 -4.87 6.38 1.35
CA SER A 8 -3.75 5.53 0.96
C SER A 8 -3.58 5.46 -0.55
N TYR A 9 -4.67 5.23 -1.30
CA TYR A 9 -4.69 5.20 -2.77
C TYR A 9 -4.33 6.56 -3.39
N LEU A 10 -4.94 7.64 -2.89
CA LEU A 10 -4.67 9.01 -3.36
C LEU A 10 -3.21 9.38 -3.16
N LEU A 11 -2.64 9.11 -1.98
CA LEU A 11 -1.25 9.40 -1.64
C LEU A 11 -0.27 8.57 -2.48
N ALA A 12 -0.50 7.25 -2.57
CA ALA A 12 0.38 6.33 -3.30
C ALA A 12 0.51 6.68 -4.79
N ARG A 13 -0.55 7.25 -5.36
CA ARG A 13 -0.65 7.57 -6.80
C ARG A 13 -0.58 9.05 -7.12
N ALA A 14 -0.32 9.92 -6.14
CA ALA A 14 -0.32 11.38 -6.33
C ALA A 14 0.63 11.88 -7.44
N ALA A 15 1.71 11.14 -7.71
CA ALA A 15 2.69 11.45 -8.75
C ALA A 15 2.39 10.78 -10.11
N LEU A 16 1.36 9.95 -10.20
CA LEU A 16 0.98 9.27 -11.44
C LEU A 16 0.07 10.19 -12.27
N SER A 17 0.35 10.29 -13.56
CA SER A 17 -0.57 10.87 -14.54
C SER A 17 -1.46 9.78 -15.12
N GLU A 18 -2.78 10.00 -15.19
CA GLU A 18 -3.64 9.15 -16.01
C GLU A 18 -3.34 9.35 -17.50
N LYS A 19 -3.39 8.26 -18.27
CA LYS A 19 -3.34 8.36 -19.74
C LYS A 19 -4.73 8.75 -20.24
N SER A 20 -4.81 9.74 -21.12
CA SER A 20 -6.08 10.11 -21.74
C SER A 20 -6.61 8.93 -22.57
N LYS A 21 -7.89 8.61 -22.38
CA LYS A 21 -8.64 7.69 -23.24
C LYS A 21 -9.54 8.50 -24.16
N ASN A 22 -10.00 7.91 -25.25
CA ASN A 22 -10.98 8.55 -26.12
C ASN A 22 -12.21 8.97 -25.29
N TYR A 23 -12.63 10.23 -25.47
CA TYR A 23 -13.76 10.85 -24.76
C TYR A 23 -13.61 10.97 -23.23
N ARG A 24 -12.43 10.69 -22.65
CA ARG A 24 -12.09 11.09 -21.28
C ARG A 24 -11.27 12.37 -21.31
N LEU A 25 -11.77 13.42 -20.67
CA LEU A 25 -11.16 14.74 -20.62
C LEU A 25 -10.75 15.11 -19.19
N GLY A 26 -9.77 16.00 -19.05
CA GLY A 26 -9.19 16.36 -17.77
C GLY A 26 -7.96 15.54 -17.42
N ASP A 27 -7.25 16.00 -16.39
CA ASP A 27 -6.01 15.41 -15.88
C ASP A 27 -6.12 15.01 -14.40
N GLY A 28 -7.36 14.90 -13.90
CA GLY A 28 -7.66 14.40 -12.58
C GLY A 28 -7.41 12.89 -12.43
N ASP A 29 -7.37 12.45 -11.19
CA ASP A 29 -7.07 11.07 -10.77
C ASP A 29 -8.25 10.09 -10.91
N GLY A 30 -9.35 10.53 -11.54
CA GLY A 30 -10.55 9.73 -11.77
C GLY A 30 -11.46 9.52 -10.55
N ASN A 31 -11.10 9.99 -9.36
CA ASN A 31 -11.93 9.80 -8.15
C ASN A 31 -13.18 10.70 -8.14
N VAL A 32 -13.16 11.79 -8.89
CA VAL A 32 -14.33 12.62 -9.20
C VAL A 32 -14.47 12.68 -10.71
N ALA A 33 -15.56 12.11 -11.22
CA ALA A 33 -15.86 12.06 -12.64
C ALA A 33 -17.28 12.55 -12.92
N VAL A 34 -17.45 13.24 -14.04
CA VAL A 34 -18.76 13.72 -14.51
C VAL A 34 -18.98 13.25 -15.95
N SER A 35 -20.08 12.56 -16.18
CA SER A 35 -20.48 12.13 -17.53
C SER A 35 -21.35 13.19 -18.21
N PHE A 36 -21.00 13.56 -19.44
CA PHE A 36 -21.77 14.45 -20.30
C PHE A 36 -22.15 13.71 -21.58
N HIS A 37 -23.43 13.79 -21.96
CA HIS A 37 -23.84 13.49 -23.33
C HIS A 37 -23.69 14.76 -24.16
N ASN A 38 -22.87 14.75 -25.21
CA ASN A 38 -22.55 15.96 -25.98
C ASN A 38 -23.71 16.35 -26.91
N PRO A 39 -24.39 17.50 -26.69
CA PRO A 39 -25.56 17.90 -27.49
C PRO A 39 -25.22 18.47 -28.88
N GLY A 40 -23.94 18.71 -29.19
CA GLY A 40 -23.56 19.41 -30.41
C GLY A 40 -22.06 19.41 -30.72
N LEU A 41 -21.71 19.92 -31.89
CA LEU A 41 -20.31 20.05 -32.32
C LEU A 41 -19.60 21.16 -31.53
N ASN A 42 -18.39 20.87 -31.02
CA ASN A 42 -17.54 21.83 -30.30
C ASN A 42 -18.25 22.53 -29.12
N THR A 43 -18.98 21.76 -28.30
CA THR A 43 -19.72 22.27 -27.15
C THR A 43 -18.77 22.66 -26.02
N SER A 44 -18.85 23.90 -25.52
CA SER A 44 -18.05 24.34 -24.37
C SER A 44 -18.63 23.77 -23.08
N VAL A 45 -17.76 23.23 -22.23
CA VAL A 45 -18.14 22.65 -20.93
C VAL A 45 -17.26 23.19 -19.82
N ARG A 46 -17.88 23.38 -18.65
CA ARG A 46 -17.19 23.73 -17.41
C ARG A 46 -17.73 22.88 -16.27
N VAL A 47 -16.82 22.35 -15.46
CA VAL A 47 -17.13 21.55 -14.27
C VAL A 47 -16.46 22.22 -13.09
N GLU A 48 -17.24 22.56 -12.07
CA GLU A 48 -16.77 23.11 -10.81
C GLU A 48 -17.00 22.10 -9.70
N VAL A 49 -15.96 21.78 -8.95
CA VAL A 49 -16.01 20.96 -7.74
C VAL A 49 -15.72 21.86 -6.56
N GLY A 50 -16.68 21.96 -5.63
CA GLY A 50 -16.53 22.74 -4.41
C GLY A 50 -15.43 22.19 -3.50
N ALA A 51 -14.84 23.08 -2.70
CA ALA A 51 -13.84 22.69 -1.70
C ALA A 51 -14.43 21.71 -0.67
N THR A 52 -13.56 20.84 -0.15
CA THR A 52 -13.91 19.88 0.90
C THR A 52 -12.96 20.05 2.09
N PRO A 53 -13.19 19.40 3.23
CA PRO A 53 -12.20 19.39 4.31
C PRO A 53 -10.82 18.87 3.87
N PHE A 54 -10.75 18.09 2.78
CA PHE A 54 -9.55 17.41 2.27
C PHE A 54 -9.06 17.92 0.92
N SER A 55 -9.69 18.93 0.31
CA SER A 55 -9.30 19.46 -1.00
C SER A 55 -9.71 20.91 -1.17
N GLU A 56 -8.97 21.66 -1.98
CA GLU A 56 -9.44 22.97 -2.45
C GLU A 56 -10.49 22.80 -3.57
N ALA A 57 -11.10 23.91 -3.96
CA ALA A 57 -12.03 23.91 -5.08
C ALA A 57 -11.28 23.63 -6.40
N ALA A 58 -11.91 22.90 -7.31
CA ALA A 58 -11.35 22.57 -8.61
C ALA A 58 -12.27 23.06 -9.72
N VAL A 59 -11.68 23.52 -10.82
CA VAL A 59 -12.41 23.89 -12.04
C VAL A 59 -11.74 23.22 -13.22
N TYR A 60 -12.57 22.61 -14.07
CA TYR A 60 -12.17 22.14 -15.39
C TYR A 60 -12.96 22.90 -16.45
N GLU A 61 -12.28 23.33 -17.51
CA GLU A 61 -12.88 23.91 -18.71
C GLU A 61 -12.37 23.17 -19.94
N GLY A 62 -13.25 22.90 -20.91
CA GLY A 62 -12.88 22.19 -22.12
C GLY A 62 -13.96 22.20 -23.19
N ILE A 63 -13.70 21.47 -24.27
CA ILE A 63 -14.57 21.41 -25.45
C ILE A 63 -14.90 19.95 -25.74
N LEU A 64 -16.19 19.65 -25.87
CA LEU A 64 -16.68 18.37 -26.40
C LEU A 64 -16.74 18.47 -27.92
N GLN A 65 -15.80 17.79 -28.59
CA GLN A 65 -15.59 17.95 -30.03
C GLN A 65 -16.69 17.30 -30.88
N GLU A 66 -17.08 16.06 -30.58
CA GLU A 66 -17.97 15.25 -31.42
C GLU A 66 -19.40 15.17 -30.85
N PRO A 67 -20.45 15.51 -31.63
CA PRO A 67 -21.84 15.41 -31.18
C PRO A 67 -22.26 13.97 -30.91
N ASP A 68 -23.28 13.80 -30.08
CA ASP A 68 -23.91 12.51 -29.73
C ASP A 68 -22.94 11.48 -29.10
N LYS A 69 -21.83 11.95 -28.55
CA LYS A 69 -20.86 11.13 -27.79
C LYS A 69 -21.00 11.36 -26.29
N ASN A 70 -20.71 10.31 -25.52
CA ASN A 70 -20.60 10.40 -24.07
C ASN A 70 -19.15 10.70 -23.69
N TYR A 71 -18.94 11.85 -23.08
CA TYR A 71 -17.66 12.26 -22.52
C TYR A 71 -17.65 12.04 -21.01
N GLU A 72 -16.50 11.66 -20.48
CA GLU A 72 -16.23 11.66 -19.05
C GLU A 72 -15.21 12.75 -18.74
N ILE A 73 -15.54 13.65 -17.83
CA ILE A 73 -14.65 14.72 -17.40
C ILE A 73 -14.15 14.42 -16.00
N THR A 74 -12.84 14.40 -15.81
CA THR A 74 -12.16 14.17 -14.53
C THR A 74 -11.37 15.42 -14.11
N PRO A 75 -11.97 16.34 -13.34
CA PRO A 75 -11.26 17.54 -12.86
C PRO A 75 -10.08 17.17 -11.96
N ARG A 76 -8.95 17.88 -12.10
CA ARG A 76 -7.84 17.76 -11.14
C ARG A 76 -8.24 18.30 -9.78
N ILE A 77 -8.38 17.42 -8.81
CA ILE A 77 -8.67 17.78 -7.43
C ILE A 77 -7.36 18.14 -6.71
N PRO A 78 -7.19 19.37 -6.21
CA PRO A 78 -6.06 19.76 -5.37
C PRO A 78 -6.24 19.20 -3.96
N TRP A 79 -5.77 17.97 -3.74
CA TRP A 79 -5.86 17.30 -2.44
C TRP A 79 -4.94 17.90 -1.39
N ASN A 80 -5.43 18.00 -0.15
CA ASN A 80 -4.63 18.29 1.03
C ASN A 80 -3.98 17.00 1.56
N PHE A 81 -2.79 16.70 1.06
CA PHE A 81 -2.08 15.46 1.40
C PHE A 81 -1.69 15.33 2.88
N GLU A 82 -1.51 16.45 3.59
CA GLU A 82 -1.23 16.42 5.04
C GLU A 82 -2.46 15.91 5.81
N LYS A 83 -3.64 16.46 5.53
CA LYS A 83 -4.89 16.00 6.15
C LYS A 83 -5.22 14.56 5.78
N LEU A 84 -4.94 14.15 4.54
CA LEU A 84 -5.12 12.76 4.10
C LEU A 84 -4.20 11.80 4.88
N ARG A 85 -2.91 12.15 5.06
CA ARG A 85 -1.97 11.36 5.88
C ARG A 85 -2.40 11.28 7.35
N GLY A 86 -3.00 12.34 7.89
CA GLY A 86 -3.47 12.41 9.27
C GLY A 86 -4.80 11.70 9.56
N LEU A 87 -5.50 11.20 8.55
CA LEU A 87 -6.86 10.69 8.72
C LEU A 87 -6.87 9.26 9.27
N LEU A 88 -7.11 9.10 10.58
CA LEU A 88 -7.11 7.79 11.23
C LEU A 88 -8.49 7.13 11.30
N GLN A 89 -9.57 7.90 11.20
CA GLN A 89 -10.95 7.41 11.31
C GLN A 89 -11.75 7.76 10.05
N PRO A 90 -12.57 6.83 9.52
CA PRO A 90 -13.46 7.13 8.40
C PRO A 90 -14.36 8.33 8.69
N THR A 91 -14.43 9.27 7.76
CA THR A 91 -15.16 10.55 7.92
C THR A 91 -16.01 10.82 6.68
N PRO A 92 -17.30 11.18 6.81
CA PRO A 92 -18.12 11.59 5.67
C PRO A 92 -17.62 12.92 5.09
N VAL A 93 -17.67 13.04 3.77
CA VAL A 93 -17.27 14.22 3.00
C VAL A 93 -18.29 14.51 1.91
N ASN A 94 -18.67 15.77 1.76
CA ASN A 94 -19.58 16.21 0.71
C ASN A 94 -18.78 16.73 -0.49
N PHE A 95 -19.06 16.17 -1.66
CA PHE A 95 -18.60 16.70 -2.95
C PHE A 95 -19.76 17.40 -3.64
N THR A 96 -19.67 18.71 -3.76
CA THR A 96 -20.64 19.51 -4.51
C THR A 96 -20.08 19.81 -5.89
N VAL A 97 -20.78 19.37 -6.93
CA VAL A 97 -20.39 19.53 -8.32
C VAL A 97 -21.43 20.39 -9.05
N THR A 98 -20.96 21.42 -9.74
CA THR A 98 -21.79 22.26 -10.61
C THR A 98 -21.28 22.18 -12.04
N THR A 99 -22.18 22.02 -13.00
CA THR A 99 -21.83 21.80 -14.40
C THR A 99 -22.48 22.83 -15.31
N TYR A 100 -21.75 23.19 -16.36
CA TYR A 100 -22.17 24.19 -17.33
C TYR A 100 -21.95 23.68 -18.75
N ILE A 101 -22.88 24.00 -19.64
CA ILE A 101 -22.77 23.83 -21.09
C ILE A 101 -22.97 25.22 -21.71
N ASN A 102 -22.03 25.66 -22.55
CA ASN A 102 -22.08 26.98 -23.18
C ASN A 102 -22.37 28.13 -22.19
N ASN A 103 -21.72 28.08 -21.02
CA ASN A 103 -21.87 29.00 -19.89
C ASN A 103 -23.24 29.01 -19.20
N GLU A 104 -24.18 28.17 -19.61
CA GLU A 104 -25.44 27.97 -18.89
C GLU A 104 -25.30 26.84 -17.88
N LYS A 105 -25.78 27.06 -16.66
CA LYS A 105 -25.78 26.06 -15.60
C LYS A 105 -26.77 24.95 -15.94
N VAL A 106 -26.27 23.73 -16.14
CA VAL A 106 -27.10 22.56 -16.52
C VAL A 106 -27.21 21.52 -15.40
N GLY A 107 -26.37 21.60 -14.37
CA GLY A 107 -26.41 20.65 -13.27
C GLY A 107 -25.83 21.19 -11.98
N HIS A 108 -26.35 20.66 -10.87
CA HIS A 108 -25.84 20.91 -9.53
C HIS A 108 -26.19 19.70 -8.65
N ARG A 109 -25.18 19.03 -8.11
CA ARG A 109 -25.36 17.81 -7.33
C ARG A 109 -24.39 17.80 -6.17
N THR A 110 -24.87 17.37 -5.00
CA THR A 110 -24.01 17.00 -3.88
C THR A 110 -24.03 15.49 -3.72
N VAL A 111 -22.84 14.89 -3.63
CA VAL A 111 -22.64 13.48 -3.33
C VAL A 111 -21.94 13.39 -2.00
N VAL A 112 -22.49 12.60 -1.08
CA VAL A 112 -21.82 12.28 0.19
C VAL A 112 -20.94 11.05 -0.08
N ALA A 113 -19.68 11.13 0.25
CA ALA A 113 -18.75 10.00 0.23
C ALA A 113 -18.11 9.79 1.60
N THR A 114 -17.49 8.64 1.81
CA THR A 114 -16.70 8.37 3.01
C THR A 114 -15.23 8.44 2.65
N MET A 115 -14.51 9.36 3.28
CA MET A 115 -13.05 9.35 3.28
C MET A 115 -12.58 8.34 4.34
N ARG A 116 -11.93 7.26 3.91
CA ARG A 116 -11.48 6.14 4.76
C ARG A 116 -10.29 6.52 5.63
N SER A 117 -9.91 5.63 6.53
CA SER A 117 -8.64 5.75 7.26
C SER A 117 -7.45 5.64 6.29
N VAL A 118 -6.37 6.38 6.52
CA VAL A 118 -5.08 6.18 5.82
C VAL A 118 -4.54 4.76 6.04
N ASN A 119 -4.97 4.10 7.12
CA ASN A 119 -4.63 2.72 7.41
C ASN A 119 -5.45 1.71 6.59
N ASP A 120 -6.49 2.13 5.87
CA ASP A 120 -7.27 1.22 5.04
C ASP A 120 -6.60 1.13 3.65
N CYS A 121 -6.03 -0.02 3.32
CA CYS A 121 -5.36 -0.30 2.06
C CYS A 121 -6.34 -1.01 1.11
N PRO A 122 -6.84 -0.38 0.03
CA PRO A 122 -7.63 -1.11 -0.95
C PRO A 122 -6.73 -2.11 -1.67
N TYR A 123 -7.20 -3.36 -1.86
CA TYR A 123 -6.39 -4.41 -2.50
C TYR A 123 -7.10 -5.15 -3.63
N TYR A 124 -8.42 -5.05 -3.73
CA TYR A 124 -9.18 -5.68 -4.81
C TYR A 124 -10.51 -4.95 -5.02
N TRP A 125 -10.90 -4.82 -6.29
CA TRP A 125 -12.24 -4.39 -6.67
C TRP A 125 -12.84 -5.37 -7.69
N GLU A 126 -14.05 -5.83 -7.42
CA GLU A 126 -14.80 -6.83 -8.20
C GLU A 126 -15.80 -6.12 -9.12
N ASP A 127 -15.75 -6.39 -10.42
CA ASP A 127 -16.65 -5.75 -11.39
C ASP A 127 -17.92 -6.59 -11.58
N ASP A 128 -19.01 -6.20 -10.92
CA ASP A 128 -20.28 -6.94 -11.05
C ASP A 128 -21.17 -6.43 -12.20
N GLU A 129 -20.87 -5.28 -12.82
CA GLU A 129 -21.85 -4.59 -13.67
C GLU A 129 -21.32 -4.00 -15.00
N THR A 130 -20.01 -3.74 -15.16
CA THR A 130 -19.52 -2.88 -16.25
C THR A 130 -18.71 -3.57 -17.35
N GLY A 131 -18.32 -4.84 -17.16
CA GLY A 131 -17.55 -5.62 -18.15
C GLY A 131 -16.13 -5.10 -18.37
N THR A 132 -15.64 -4.23 -17.48
CA THR A 132 -14.29 -3.67 -17.47
C THR A 132 -13.26 -4.59 -16.81
N GLY A 133 -13.74 -5.60 -16.07
CA GLY A 133 -12.95 -6.63 -15.41
C GLY A 133 -12.47 -6.20 -14.02
N ASP A 134 -12.24 -7.18 -13.16
CA ASP A 134 -11.77 -6.96 -11.79
C ASP A 134 -10.47 -6.14 -11.76
N LEU A 135 -10.37 -5.24 -10.78
CA LEU A 135 -9.19 -4.42 -10.59
C LEU A 135 -8.36 -4.94 -9.42
N ASP A 136 -7.19 -5.47 -9.77
CA ASP A 136 -6.18 -5.86 -8.80
C ASP A 136 -5.43 -4.64 -8.25
N LEU A 137 -5.57 -4.40 -6.95
CA LEU A 137 -4.92 -3.31 -6.23
C LEU A 137 -3.88 -3.81 -5.24
N ASN A 138 -3.47 -5.09 -5.28
CA ASN A 138 -2.50 -5.64 -4.32
C ASN A 138 -1.13 -4.94 -4.37
N TYR A 139 -0.80 -4.20 -5.43
CA TYR A 139 0.38 -3.33 -5.44
C TYR A 139 0.33 -2.23 -4.35
N MET A 140 -0.84 -1.89 -3.84
CA MET A 140 -1.03 -0.89 -2.79
C MET A 140 -0.36 -1.26 -1.47
N TYR A 141 -0.13 -2.55 -1.17
CA TYR A 141 0.65 -2.97 0.00
C TYR A 141 2.07 -2.36 -0.01
N VAL A 142 2.65 -2.12 -1.20
CA VAL A 142 3.96 -1.47 -1.36
C VAL A 142 3.94 -0.01 -0.94
N ALA A 143 2.79 0.66 -0.97
CA ALA A 143 2.67 2.04 -0.53
C ALA A 143 2.85 2.18 1.01
N TYR A 144 2.72 1.09 1.77
CA TYR A 144 2.97 1.07 3.21
C TYR A 144 4.43 0.76 3.58
N ILE A 145 5.26 0.42 2.59
CA ILE A 145 6.70 0.33 2.77
C ILE A 145 7.24 1.75 2.76
N ASN A 146 8.02 2.14 3.76
CA ASN A 146 8.64 3.46 3.85
C ASN A 146 10.10 3.33 4.30
N GLU A 147 10.99 3.19 3.32
CA GLU A 147 12.43 3.08 3.53
C GLU A 147 13.08 4.35 4.13
N ASP A 148 12.40 5.51 4.06
CA ASP A 148 12.88 6.82 4.51
C ASP A 148 12.31 7.25 5.88
N ASP A 149 11.54 6.37 6.54
CA ASP A 149 10.97 6.67 7.86
C ASP A 149 12.04 6.67 8.97
N PRO A 150 12.03 7.62 9.91
CA PRO A 150 12.98 7.65 11.03
C PRO A 150 13.05 6.35 11.86
N VAL A 151 11.96 5.58 11.89
CA VAL A 151 11.93 4.26 12.54
C VAL A 151 12.94 3.29 11.94
N VAL A 152 13.23 3.41 10.64
CA VAL A 152 14.23 2.58 9.97
C VAL A 152 15.59 2.76 10.62
N ASP A 153 16.02 4.01 10.85
CA ASP A 153 17.28 4.32 11.51
C ASP A 153 17.34 3.78 12.94
N GLU A 154 16.22 3.88 13.68
CA GLU A 154 16.12 3.30 15.02
C GLU A 154 16.29 1.77 15.01
N VAL A 155 15.66 1.09 14.04
CA VAL A 155 15.76 -0.37 13.90
C VAL A 155 17.20 -0.77 13.54
N LEU A 156 17.81 -0.10 12.56
CA LEU A 156 19.18 -0.38 12.12
C LEU A 156 20.18 -0.14 13.26
N SER A 157 20.03 0.96 14.00
CA SER A 157 20.85 1.25 15.19
C SER A 157 20.73 0.15 16.24
N GLN A 158 19.51 -0.29 16.56
CA GLN A 158 19.29 -1.38 17.52
C GLN A 158 19.80 -2.73 17.01
N ALA A 159 19.79 -2.96 15.71
CA ALA A 159 20.33 -4.16 15.08
C ALA A 159 21.87 -4.18 15.14
N LEU A 160 22.56 -3.06 14.94
CA LEU A 160 24.01 -2.98 15.12
C LEU A 160 24.42 -3.28 16.58
N GLN A 161 23.64 -2.80 17.56
CA GLN A 161 23.85 -3.11 18.99
C GLN A 161 23.66 -4.60 19.36
N THR A 162 23.33 -5.46 18.40
CA THR A 162 23.22 -6.90 18.64
C THR A 162 24.55 -7.64 18.47
N ASP A 163 25.57 -7.02 17.87
CA ASP A 163 26.86 -7.62 17.49
C ASP A 163 26.70 -8.90 16.65
N ILE A 164 25.62 -9.01 15.87
CA ILE A 164 25.43 -10.07 14.86
C ILE A 164 26.16 -9.69 13.56
N VAL A 165 26.12 -8.41 13.23
CA VAL A 165 26.76 -7.79 12.07
C VAL A 165 27.45 -6.51 12.53
N ASP A 166 28.52 -6.12 11.85
CA ASP A 166 29.29 -4.89 12.07
C ASP A 166 28.81 -3.72 11.20
N GLY A 167 28.01 -4.01 10.18
CA GLY A 167 27.42 -3.05 9.25
C GLY A 167 26.36 -3.69 8.37
N PHE A 168 25.73 -2.86 7.54
CA PHE A 168 24.79 -3.30 6.51
C PHE A 168 25.38 -3.01 5.13
N ASP A 169 25.77 -4.08 4.45
CA ASP A 169 26.46 -4.05 3.16
C ASP A 169 25.55 -4.50 2.00
N GLY A 170 24.27 -4.81 2.28
CA GLY A 170 23.31 -5.27 1.27
C GLY A 170 23.85 -6.48 0.53
N TYR A 171 24.14 -6.32 -0.75
CA TYR A 171 24.71 -7.35 -1.63
C TYR A 171 26.22 -7.23 -1.89
N GLN A 172 26.90 -6.23 -1.34
CA GLN A 172 28.27 -5.85 -1.75
C GLN A 172 29.31 -6.96 -1.57
N THR A 173 29.13 -7.86 -0.60
CA THR A 173 30.06 -8.98 -0.35
C THR A 173 29.84 -10.17 -1.28
N GLY A 174 28.68 -10.26 -1.94
CA GLY A 174 28.26 -11.45 -2.70
C GLY A 174 27.96 -12.68 -1.83
N ASP A 175 28.07 -12.60 -0.50
CA ASP A 175 27.83 -13.73 0.40
C ASP A 175 26.35 -13.77 0.84
N LYS A 176 25.63 -14.78 0.35
CA LYS A 176 24.22 -15.05 0.70
C LYS A 176 24.01 -15.25 2.20
N LYS A 177 25.01 -15.81 2.90
CA LYS A 177 24.95 -15.98 4.36
C LYS A 177 25.09 -14.62 5.06
N ARG A 178 25.91 -13.71 4.54
CA ARG A 178 26.01 -12.33 5.04
C ARG A 178 24.67 -11.61 4.95
N VAL A 179 23.94 -11.76 3.84
CA VAL A 179 22.57 -11.24 3.69
C VAL A 179 21.64 -11.81 4.76
N ASP A 180 21.65 -13.14 4.94
CA ASP A 180 20.83 -13.80 5.97
C ASP A 180 21.17 -13.31 7.41
N ASP A 181 22.44 -12.99 7.67
CA ASP A 181 22.89 -12.44 8.95
C ASP A 181 22.44 -10.98 9.15
N GLN A 182 22.42 -10.15 8.10
CA GLN A 182 21.82 -8.80 8.14
C GLN A 182 20.32 -8.86 8.48
N VAL A 183 19.56 -9.71 7.76
CA VAL A 183 18.13 -9.91 7.99
C VAL A 183 17.88 -10.45 9.40
N PHE A 184 18.69 -11.39 9.88
CA PHE A 184 18.57 -11.92 11.24
C PHE A 184 18.88 -10.86 12.31
N SER A 185 19.85 -9.98 12.08
CA SER A 185 20.18 -8.88 12.98
C SER A 185 18.97 -7.97 13.21
N ILE A 186 18.30 -7.59 12.12
CA ILE A 186 17.06 -6.80 12.14
C ILE A 186 15.95 -7.55 12.88
N TRP A 187 15.68 -8.80 12.50
CA TRP A 187 14.72 -9.67 13.20
C TRP A 187 14.96 -9.69 14.71
N TYR A 188 16.20 -9.90 15.13
CA TYR A 188 16.55 -9.98 16.54
C TYR A 188 16.37 -8.64 17.27
N ALA A 189 16.66 -7.51 16.63
CA ALA A 189 16.37 -6.18 17.16
C ALA A 189 14.88 -5.98 17.42
N LEU A 190 14.03 -6.32 16.45
CA LEU A 190 12.57 -6.26 16.57
C LEU A 190 12.06 -7.18 17.70
N GLN A 191 12.64 -8.37 17.88
CA GLN A 191 12.32 -9.25 19.01
C GLN A 191 12.73 -8.64 20.36
N LYS A 192 13.92 -8.03 20.45
CA LYS A 192 14.39 -7.35 21.67
C LYS A 192 13.52 -6.15 22.02
N ARG A 193 13.03 -5.42 21.00
CA ARG A 193 12.06 -4.33 21.16
C ARG A 193 10.75 -4.83 21.77
N GLY A 194 10.43 -6.10 21.57
CA GLY A 194 9.23 -6.76 22.10
C GLY A 194 8.02 -6.58 21.20
N ILE A 195 8.22 -6.50 19.88
CA ILE A 195 7.12 -6.56 18.92
C ILE A 195 6.40 -7.90 19.08
N ARG A 196 5.07 -7.85 19.21
CA ARG A 196 4.21 -9.02 19.36
C ARG A 196 3.21 -9.12 18.24
N TYR A 197 2.89 -10.35 17.87
CA TYR A 197 1.80 -10.60 16.95
C TYR A 197 0.47 -10.16 17.59
N SER A 198 -0.31 -9.37 16.85
CA SER A 198 -1.62 -8.89 17.27
C SER A 198 -2.56 -8.89 16.07
N SER A 199 -3.40 -9.93 16.03
CA SER A 199 -4.52 -10.06 15.11
C SER A 199 -5.73 -9.23 15.55
N ILE A 200 -5.56 -8.24 16.45
CA ILE A 200 -6.59 -7.25 16.75
C ILE A 200 -6.75 -6.34 15.52
N SER A 201 -7.28 -6.92 14.45
CA SER A 201 -8.06 -6.22 13.43
C SER A 201 -9.47 -6.15 13.97
N THR A 202 -9.72 -5.23 14.91
CA THR A 202 -11.09 -4.83 15.20
C THR A 202 -11.69 -4.30 13.90
N ASN A 203 -12.50 -5.15 13.25
CA ASN A 203 -13.58 -4.89 12.30
C ASN A 203 -13.34 -3.82 11.23
N SER A 204 -13.33 -4.25 9.96
CA SER A 204 -13.80 -3.58 8.73
C SER A 204 -12.79 -3.69 7.60
N SER A 205 -12.69 -4.86 6.95
CA SER A 205 -11.91 -4.95 5.71
C SER A 205 -12.38 -6.04 4.72
N THR A 206 -13.18 -7.03 5.15
CA THR A 206 -14.02 -7.82 4.23
C THR A 206 -15.27 -7.03 3.85
N GLY A 207 -15.34 -6.60 2.59
CA GLY A 207 -16.49 -5.91 1.99
C GLY A 207 -16.79 -4.54 2.61
N ILE A 208 -15.93 -3.54 2.39
CA ILE A 208 -16.27 -2.13 2.74
C ILE A 208 -17.57 -1.71 2.05
N SER A 209 -17.80 -2.28 0.87
CA SER A 209 -19.03 -2.29 0.07
C SER A 209 -19.06 -3.61 -0.71
N GLN A 210 -20.10 -3.83 -1.52
CA GLN A 210 -20.30 -5.12 -2.21
C GLN A 210 -19.10 -5.55 -3.07
N ASN A 211 -18.34 -4.59 -3.60
CA ASN A 211 -17.37 -4.85 -4.66
C ASN A 211 -15.94 -4.44 -4.27
N LEU A 212 -15.74 -3.76 -3.15
CA LEU A 212 -14.43 -3.23 -2.76
C LEU A 212 -13.90 -3.81 -1.46
N TYR A 213 -12.70 -4.37 -1.59
CA TYR A 213 -11.99 -5.03 -0.53
C TYR A 213 -10.78 -4.20 -0.10
N SER A 214 -10.56 -4.15 1.22
CA SER A 214 -9.43 -3.45 1.79
C SER A 214 -8.81 -4.27 2.91
N GLN A 215 -7.62 -3.89 3.34
CA GLN A 215 -6.94 -4.44 4.48
C GLN A 215 -6.50 -3.29 5.37
N ARG A 216 -6.80 -3.36 6.67
CA ARG A 216 -6.22 -2.39 7.61
C ARG A 216 -4.74 -2.71 7.84
N ILE A 217 -3.86 -1.77 7.54
CA ILE A 217 -2.41 -1.87 7.70
C ILE A 217 -1.93 -0.73 8.60
N ARG A 218 -1.24 -1.06 9.68
CA ARG A 218 -0.57 -0.07 10.53
C ARG A 218 0.67 0.43 9.81
N THR A 219 0.88 1.74 9.82
CA THR A 219 2.14 2.35 9.37
C THR A 219 3.31 1.82 10.18
N ILE A 220 4.52 1.89 9.65
CA ILE A 220 5.68 1.27 10.30
C ILE A 220 6.01 1.90 11.65
N ASP A 221 5.77 3.20 11.81
CA ASP A 221 5.87 3.90 13.09
C ASP A 221 4.75 3.53 14.08
N GLN A 222 3.51 3.33 13.62
CA GLN A 222 2.45 2.75 14.46
C GLN A 222 2.85 1.37 14.97
N THR A 223 3.38 0.51 14.10
CA THR A 223 3.83 -0.84 14.44
C THR A 223 4.96 -0.80 15.45
N TRP A 224 5.95 0.07 15.22
CA TRP A 224 7.11 0.28 16.08
C TRP A 224 6.75 0.83 17.47
N ASN A 225 5.91 1.86 17.52
CA ASN A 225 5.52 2.53 18.76
C ASN A 225 4.59 1.67 19.60
N ASN A 226 3.62 1.00 18.97
CA ASN A 226 2.65 0.14 19.68
C ASN A 226 3.21 -1.25 20.00
N ARG A 227 4.34 -1.64 19.40
CA ARG A 227 4.96 -2.97 19.52
C ARG A 227 3.99 -4.11 19.16
N GLN A 228 3.12 -3.86 18.20
CA GLN A 228 2.09 -4.78 17.76
C GLN A 228 2.08 -4.83 16.24
N ALA A 229 2.11 -6.03 15.69
CA ALA A 229 2.10 -6.27 14.25
C ALA A 229 1.13 -7.42 13.94
N ASN A 230 0.29 -7.29 12.91
CA ASN A 230 -0.26 -8.47 12.23
C ASN A 230 0.76 -8.96 11.18
N CYS A 231 0.37 -9.94 10.34
CA CYS A 231 1.28 -10.48 9.31
C CYS A 231 1.72 -9.40 8.31
N VAL A 232 0.78 -8.56 7.87
CA VAL A 232 1.04 -7.47 6.92
C VAL A 232 1.92 -6.38 7.55
N ASP A 233 1.57 -5.90 8.75
CA ASP A 233 2.33 -4.87 9.47
C ASP A 233 3.80 -5.28 9.66
N GLY A 234 4.02 -6.54 10.06
CA GLY A 234 5.36 -7.10 10.26
C GLY A 234 6.11 -7.24 8.94
N MET A 235 5.42 -7.64 7.87
CA MET A 235 5.98 -7.71 6.52
C MET A 235 6.40 -6.33 6.01
N VAL A 236 5.55 -5.30 6.12
CA VAL A 236 5.87 -3.94 5.62
C VAL A 236 6.96 -3.27 6.45
N LEU A 237 6.98 -3.46 7.78
CA LEU A 237 8.06 -2.96 8.63
C LEU A 237 9.40 -3.56 8.22
N MET A 238 9.47 -4.89 8.14
CA MET A 238 10.71 -5.57 7.76
C MET A 238 11.13 -5.20 6.34
N ALA A 239 10.19 -5.16 5.37
CA ALA A 239 10.48 -4.77 4.00
C ALA A 239 11.03 -3.33 3.89
N SER A 240 10.53 -2.40 4.71
CA SER A 240 11.02 -1.01 4.76
C SER A 240 12.49 -0.95 5.18
N VAL A 241 12.84 -1.71 6.22
CA VAL A 241 14.23 -1.78 6.73
C VAL A 241 15.14 -2.52 5.76
N LEU A 242 14.68 -3.60 5.11
CA LEU A 242 15.50 -4.30 4.11
C LEU A 242 15.82 -3.41 2.91
N ARG A 243 14.82 -2.66 2.45
CA ARG A 243 14.97 -1.77 1.29
C ARG A 243 15.96 -0.64 1.55
N SER A 244 15.99 -0.08 2.76
CA SER A 244 16.95 0.97 3.13
C SER A 244 18.41 0.49 3.16
N ILE A 245 18.63 -0.82 3.37
CA ILE A 245 19.96 -1.45 3.32
C ILE A 245 20.24 -2.17 1.99
N HIS A 246 19.51 -1.82 0.93
CA HIS A 246 19.67 -2.37 -0.42
C HIS A 246 19.49 -3.89 -0.51
N ILE A 247 18.66 -4.49 0.35
CA ILE A 247 18.15 -5.84 0.19
C ILE A 247 16.74 -5.72 -0.39
N ASP A 248 16.53 -6.25 -1.59
CA ASP A 248 15.27 -6.16 -2.30
C ASP A 248 14.22 -7.12 -1.70
N PRO A 249 13.13 -6.58 -1.12
CA PRO A 249 12.06 -7.38 -0.56
C PRO A 249 11.02 -7.77 -1.63
N VAL A 250 10.32 -8.86 -1.36
CA VAL A 250 9.20 -9.36 -2.15
C VAL A 250 8.02 -9.60 -1.21
N LEU A 251 6.84 -9.09 -1.53
CA LEU A 251 5.63 -9.42 -0.78
C LEU A 251 5.03 -10.69 -1.38
N VAL A 252 4.90 -11.74 -0.55
CA VAL A 252 4.28 -13.00 -0.96
C VAL A 252 2.92 -13.07 -0.26
N LEU A 253 1.88 -12.70 -1.00
CA LEU A 253 0.49 -12.74 -0.55
C LEU A 253 -0.11 -14.12 -0.85
N LEU A 254 -0.79 -14.67 0.14
CA LEU A 254 -1.48 -15.96 0.13
C LEU A 254 -2.95 -15.71 0.50
N ALA A 255 -3.83 -16.67 0.24
CA ALA A 255 -5.28 -16.46 0.39
C ALA A 255 -5.72 -15.87 1.74
N ASP A 256 -5.08 -16.26 2.84
CA ASP A 256 -5.41 -15.87 4.21
C ASP A 256 -4.20 -15.36 4.99
N HIS A 257 -3.05 -15.17 4.32
CA HIS A 257 -1.79 -14.90 4.99
C HIS A 257 -0.79 -14.17 4.08
N CYS A 258 0.28 -13.64 4.66
CA CYS A 258 1.39 -13.11 3.88
C CYS A 258 2.72 -13.43 4.53
N VAL A 259 3.75 -13.58 3.70
CA VAL A 259 5.13 -13.78 4.14
C VAL A 259 6.06 -12.84 3.38
N LEU A 260 7.17 -12.48 4.01
CA LEU A 260 8.18 -11.64 3.38
C LEU A 260 9.16 -12.52 2.59
N GLY A 261 9.28 -12.28 1.30
CA GLY A 261 10.43 -12.71 0.51
C GLY A 261 11.55 -11.67 0.54
N TYR A 262 12.79 -12.11 0.37
CA TYR A 262 13.94 -11.24 0.12
C TYR A 262 14.96 -11.97 -0.74
N TYR A 263 15.57 -11.25 -1.68
CA TYR A 263 16.66 -11.81 -2.48
C TYR A 263 17.96 -11.81 -1.69
N ARG A 264 18.74 -12.88 -1.85
CA ARG A 264 20.07 -13.06 -1.24
C ARG A 264 21.23 -12.71 -2.17
N ASP A 265 20.91 -12.28 -3.38
CA ASP A 265 21.87 -11.82 -4.39
C ASP A 265 21.26 -10.67 -5.21
N ALA A 266 22.14 -9.85 -5.81
CA ALA A 266 21.75 -8.68 -6.58
C ALA A 266 21.09 -9.04 -7.92
N GLU A 267 21.33 -10.26 -8.43
CA GLU A 267 20.74 -10.76 -9.67
C GLU A 267 19.31 -11.31 -9.49
N HIS A 268 18.77 -11.26 -8.27
CA HIS A 268 17.43 -11.74 -7.92
C HIS A 268 17.18 -13.23 -8.25
N LYS A 269 18.23 -14.06 -8.13
CA LYS A 269 18.19 -15.50 -8.43
C LYS A 269 17.87 -16.37 -7.22
N ASP A 270 18.14 -15.89 -6.02
CA ASP A 270 17.99 -16.68 -4.79
C ASP A 270 17.06 -16.02 -3.78
N LEU A 271 15.80 -16.41 -3.85
CA LEU A 271 14.75 -15.93 -2.95
C LEU A 271 14.69 -16.76 -1.68
N ALA A 272 14.86 -16.12 -0.53
CA ALA A 272 14.48 -16.65 0.76
C ALA A 272 13.16 -16.04 1.21
N CYS A 273 12.37 -16.78 1.99
CA CYS A 273 11.16 -16.29 2.62
C CYS A 273 11.28 -16.26 4.15
N LEU A 274 10.50 -15.42 4.82
CA LEU A 274 10.48 -15.21 6.26
C LEU A 274 9.05 -15.00 6.76
N GLU A 275 8.66 -15.81 7.76
CA GLU A 275 7.37 -15.70 8.45
C GLU A 275 7.46 -14.60 9.51
N THR A 276 7.06 -13.38 9.18
CA THR A 276 7.15 -12.21 10.08
C THR A 276 6.18 -12.29 11.26
N SER A 277 5.09 -13.04 11.13
CA SER A 277 4.13 -13.24 12.24
C SER A 277 4.75 -13.94 13.45
N MET A 278 5.76 -14.80 13.22
CA MET A 278 6.45 -15.55 14.28
C MET A 278 7.42 -14.70 15.12
N ILE A 279 7.58 -13.41 14.83
CA ILE A 279 8.56 -12.55 15.51
C ILE A 279 8.30 -12.48 17.03
N GLY A 280 7.03 -12.55 17.45
CA GLY A 280 6.61 -12.48 18.84
C GLY A 280 6.54 -13.82 19.57
N ASP A 281 6.77 -14.96 18.90
CA ASP A 281 6.53 -16.30 19.46
C ASP A 281 7.48 -16.67 20.60
N VAL A 282 8.62 -15.97 20.69
CA VAL A 282 9.59 -16.11 21.77
C VAL A 282 9.67 -14.80 22.57
N ASP A 283 9.29 -14.86 23.85
CA ASP A 283 9.50 -13.75 24.78
C ASP A 283 10.94 -13.78 25.31
N LEU A 284 11.84 -13.06 24.63
CA LEU A 284 13.26 -13.00 24.99
C LEU A 284 13.49 -12.52 26.43
N ARG A 285 12.57 -11.76 27.04
CA ARG A 285 12.71 -11.28 28.43
C ARG A 285 12.66 -12.44 29.43
N LYS A 286 11.95 -13.52 29.10
CA LYS A 286 11.87 -14.75 29.91
C LYS A 286 13.06 -15.69 29.69
N ILE A 287 13.96 -15.38 28.77
CA ILE A 287 15.15 -16.18 28.45
C ILE A 287 16.39 -15.52 29.05
N MET A 288 17.26 -16.33 29.66
CA MET A 288 18.57 -15.88 30.15
C MET A 288 19.35 -15.17 29.04
N SER A 289 19.97 -14.02 29.34
CA SER A 289 20.63 -13.15 28.36
C SER A 289 21.55 -13.90 27.39
N VAL A 290 22.42 -14.76 27.93
CA VAL A 290 23.39 -15.58 27.17
C VAL A 290 22.75 -16.57 26.19
N ARG A 291 21.46 -16.91 26.36
CA ARG A 291 20.72 -17.85 25.49
C ARG A 291 19.79 -17.16 24.49
N ARG A 292 19.54 -15.85 24.64
CA ARG A 292 18.56 -15.10 23.82
C ARG A 292 18.88 -15.17 22.32
N ARG A 293 20.13 -14.90 21.94
CA ARG A 293 20.57 -14.94 20.53
C ARG A 293 20.38 -16.34 19.92
N LYS A 294 20.72 -17.40 20.66
CA LYS A 294 20.55 -18.80 20.20
C LYS A 294 19.07 -19.16 20.04
N ALA A 295 18.22 -18.76 20.99
CA ALA A 295 16.78 -18.99 20.90
C ALA A 295 16.15 -18.25 19.71
N SER A 296 16.50 -16.97 19.53
CA SER A 296 16.08 -16.16 18.39
C SER A 296 16.52 -16.76 17.06
N ARG A 297 17.79 -17.19 16.95
CA ARG A 297 18.32 -17.81 15.71
C ARG A 297 17.58 -19.09 15.35
N LYS A 298 17.22 -19.91 16.34
CA LYS A 298 16.41 -21.11 16.12
C LYS A 298 15.05 -20.74 15.54
N LEU A 299 14.35 -19.80 16.16
CA LEU A 299 13.04 -19.34 15.70
C LEU A 299 13.11 -18.70 14.30
N PHE A 300 14.14 -17.90 14.02
CA PHE A 300 14.37 -17.32 12.69
C PHE A 300 14.51 -18.40 11.61
N THR A 301 15.28 -19.45 11.89
CA THR A 301 15.41 -20.59 10.96
C THR A 301 14.07 -21.30 10.74
N GLU A 302 13.29 -21.53 11.80
CA GLU A 302 11.96 -22.13 11.72
C GLU A 302 10.98 -21.25 10.91
N ALA A 303 10.99 -19.94 11.15
CA ALA A 303 10.20 -18.95 10.44
C ALA A 303 10.53 -18.93 8.94
N ARG A 304 11.82 -18.98 8.58
CA ARG A 304 12.24 -19.09 7.19
C ARG A 304 11.78 -20.38 6.53
N GLN A 305 11.95 -21.52 7.20
CA GLN A 305 11.53 -22.81 6.67
C GLN A 305 10.01 -22.86 6.47
N ARG A 306 9.24 -22.32 7.41
CA ARG A 306 7.78 -22.24 7.31
C ARG A 306 7.35 -21.39 6.12
N ALA A 307 7.86 -20.15 6.02
CA ALA A 307 7.54 -19.27 4.90
C ALA A 307 7.97 -19.84 3.54
N GLN A 308 9.14 -20.48 3.49
CA GLN A 308 9.63 -21.12 2.27
C GLN A 308 8.71 -22.26 1.82
N ARG A 309 8.14 -23.02 2.76
CA ARG A 309 7.13 -24.06 2.44
C ARG A 309 5.86 -23.43 1.87
N HIS A 310 5.32 -22.39 2.53
CA HIS A 310 4.14 -21.66 2.04
C HIS A 310 4.35 -21.14 0.61
N TYR A 311 5.47 -20.45 0.35
CA TYR A 311 5.80 -19.97 -0.99
C TYR A 311 5.87 -21.12 -2.02
N ARG A 312 6.55 -22.23 -1.69
CA ARG A 312 6.70 -23.37 -2.61
C ARG A 312 5.36 -24.06 -2.92
N SER A 313 4.49 -24.21 -1.92
CA SER A 313 3.18 -24.83 -2.10
C SER A 313 2.20 -23.97 -2.91
N SER A 314 2.45 -22.67 -3.01
CA SER A 314 1.54 -21.69 -3.64
C SER A 314 2.00 -21.21 -5.01
N LYS A 315 3.12 -21.74 -5.54
CA LYS A 315 3.69 -21.31 -6.83
C LYS A 315 2.68 -21.33 -7.97
N ASP A 316 1.88 -22.39 -8.07
CA ASP A 316 0.91 -22.57 -9.14
C ASP A 316 -0.34 -21.70 -8.99
N SER A 317 -0.52 -21.06 -7.83
CA SER A 317 -1.68 -20.23 -7.51
C SER A 317 -1.48 -18.75 -7.86
N PHE A 318 -0.24 -18.26 -7.90
CA PHE A 318 0.07 -16.85 -8.14
C PHE A 318 -0.51 -16.31 -9.45
N ASP A 319 -0.60 -17.16 -10.49
CA ASP A 319 -1.13 -16.79 -11.80
C ASP A 319 -2.63 -17.15 -11.98
N LYS A 320 -3.26 -17.79 -10.98
CA LYS A 320 -4.60 -18.40 -11.12
C LYS A 320 -5.65 -17.86 -10.16
N ASP A 321 -5.22 -17.39 -9.00
CA ASP A 321 -6.13 -16.95 -7.94
C ASP A 321 -5.79 -15.52 -7.53
N PRO A 322 -6.76 -14.58 -7.60
CA PRO A 322 -6.53 -13.16 -7.29
C PRO A 322 -6.03 -12.91 -5.86
N ARG A 323 -6.23 -13.86 -4.95
CA ARG A 323 -5.80 -13.77 -3.55
C ARG A 323 -4.33 -14.15 -3.35
N TYR A 324 -3.66 -14.66 -4.37
CA TYR A 324 -2.24 -15.03 -4.32
C TYR A 324 -1.44 -14.06 -5.18
N ARG A 325 -0.44 -13.40 -4.59
CA ARG A 325 0.43 -12.47 -5.34
C ARG A 325 1.88 -12.60 -4.94
N PHE A 326 2.72 -12.48 -5.96
CA PHE A 326 4.17 -12.36 -5.82
C PHE A 326 4.58 -10.97 -6.28
N ILE A 327 4.90 -10.08 -5.35
CA ILE A 327 5.09 -8.65 -5.63
C ILE A 327 6.53 -8.27 -5.34
N VAL A 328 7.32 -8.06 -6.38
CA VAL A 328 8.67 -7.49 -6.26
C VAL A 328 8.53 -6.01 -5.98
N VAL A 329 8.95 -5.58 -4.79
CA VAL A 329 8.74 -4.20 -4.31
C VAL A 329 9.40 -3.17 -5.23
N ALA A 330 10.59 -3.49 -5.74
CA ALA A 330 11.32 -2.63 -6.66
C ALA A 330 10.56 -2.35 -7.96
N ASP A 331 9.81 -3.33 -8.49
CA ASP A 331 9.08 -3.16 -9.74
C ASP A 331 7.84 -2.28 -9.57
N VAL A 332 7.14 -2.40 -8.44
CA VAL A 332 6.05 -1.49 -8.10
C VAL A 332 6.56 -0.07 -7.85
N ARG A 333 7.76 0.09 -7.27
CA ARG A 333 8.38 1.43 -7.14
C ARG A 333 8.75 2.06 -8.49
N LYS A 334 9.17 1.25 -9.48
CA LYS A 334 9.45 1.72 -10.85
C LYS A 334 8.18 2.19 -11.57
N SER A 335 7.01 1.65 -11.22
CA SER A 335 5.73 2.12 -11.80
C SER A 335 5.27 3.48 -11.25
N GLY A 336 6.00 4.05 -10.28
CA GLY A 336 5.77 5.38 -9.73
C GLY A 336 5.00 5.39 -8.41
N ILE A 337 4.64 4.22 -7.86
CA ILE A 337 4.03 4.11 -6.54
C ILE A 337 5.02 4.53 -5.46
N ARG A 338 4.63 5.48 -4.62
CA ARG A 338 5.45 6.02 -3.53
C ARG A 338 4.93 5.60 -2.15
N PRO A 339 5.76 5.66 -1.11
CA PRO A 339 5.25 5.52 0.26
C PRO A 339 4.12 6.51 0.50
N ILE A 340 3.08 6.09 1.22
CA ILE A 340 2.00 7.01 1.64
C ILE A 340 2.51 8.10 2.61
N GLY A 341 3.73 7.90 3.13
CA GLY A 341 4.41 8.80 4.04
C GLY A 341 3.77 8.86 5.42
N ARG A 342 4.56 9.32 6.38
CA ARG A 342 4.01 9.88 7.61
C ARG A 342 4.76 11.15 7.95
#